data_AF-C7ZQH4-F1
#
_entry.id   AF-C7ZQH4-F1
#
_cell.length_a   1.000
_cell.length_b   1.000
_cell.length_c   1.000
_cell.angle_alpha   90.00
_cell.angle_beta   90.00
_cell.angle_gamma   90.00
#
_symmetry.space_group_name_H-M   'P 1'
#
loop_
_entity.id
_entity.type
_entity.pdbx_description
1 polymer ?
#
loop_
_entity_poly.entity_id
_entity_poly.type
_entity_poly.pdbx_seq_one_letter_code
_entity_poly.pdbx_strand_id
1 'polypeptide(L)'
;MSPETRRQVFCGINSRAKIPHIYLDKDKRVSNDTRVTFDVDSVLAFPSNLAIAKRGIRWSPTRITVSDLQSNLHLRSVPVTYLDRNRKQHQVHRPMHQIPHYTFGRVIRFKDISLYLLFPNLYREEQTCSKLRDKDFQLWIDSILLPAIYQCYSTAHVQHYPSSYNHSRYNSTARGVETLSRRVHTVAREQQLIYFLPPEALADMWANILATV
;
A
#
# COMPACT_ATOMS: atom_id res chain seq x y z
N MET A 1 23.17 -42.82 -12.58
CA MET A 1 24.54 -42.24 -12.72
C MET A 1 25.15 -42.02 -11.36
N SER A 2 26.48 -42.13 -11.20
CA SER A 2 27.14 -41.76 -9.93
C SER A 2 27.05 -40.23 -9.69
N PRO A 3 27.02 -39.77 -8.42
CA PRO A 3 26.95 -38.35 -8.09
C PRO A 3 28.08 -37.51 -8.70
N GLU A 4 29.28 -38.08 -8.76
CA GLU A 4 30.47 -37.44 -9.35
C GLU A 4 30.28 -37.19 -10.85
N THR A 5 29.64 -38.12 -11.56
CA THR A 5 29.36 -37.97 -13.00
C THR A 5 28.36 -36.85 -13.25
N ARG A 6 27.33 -36.70 -12.39
CA ARG A 6 26.35 -35.60 -12.50
C ARG A 6 27.00 -34.24 -12.25
N ARG A 7 27.83 -34.14 -11.21
CA ARG A 7 28.54 -32.91 -10.86
C ARG A 7 29.48 -32.46 -11.99
N GLN A 8 30.14 -33.39 -12.67
CA GLN A 8 30.98 -33.05 -13.83
C GLN A 8 30.16 -32.52 -15.02
N VAL A 9 28.98 -33.10 -15.29
CA VAL A 9 28.11 -32.68 -16.39
C VAL A 9 27.48 -31.31 -16.13
N PHE A 10 26.95 -31.07 -14.93
CA PHE A 10 26.25 -29.82 -14.61
C PHE A 10 27.19 -28.66 -14.27
N CYS A 11 28.43 -28.94 -13.83
CA CYS A 11 29.38 -27.91 -13.44
C CYS A 11 30.52 -27.71 -14.45
N GLY A 12 30.49 -28.40 -15.60
CA GLY A 12 31.44 -28.16 -16.72
C GLY A 12 32.91 -28.46 -16.40
N ILE A 13 33.19 -29.34 -15.44
CA ILE A 13 34.53 -29.48 -14.83
C ILE A 13 35.50 -30.29 -15.72
N ASN A 14 35.07 -30.84 -16.87
CA ASN A 14 35.99 -31.48 -17.82
C ASN A 14 35.56 -31.36 -19.28
N SER A 15 36.53 -30.98 -20.12
CA SER A 15 36.47 -31.07 -21.59
C SER A 15 36.56 -32.54 -22.01
N ARG A 16 35.42 -33.17 -22.32
CA ARG A 16 35.39 -34.50 -22.95
C ARG A 16 34.95 -34.37 -24.41
N ALA A 17 35.56 -35.18 -25.28
CA ALA A 17 35.26 -35.25 -26.70
C ALA A 17 33.88 -35.86 -27.04
N LYS A 18 33.16 -36.45 -26.07
CA LYS A 18 31.83 -37.03 -26.28
C LYS A 18 30.89 -36.66 -25.14
N ILE A 19 29.79 -36.00 -25.49
CA ILE A 19 28.76 -35.52 -24.56
C ILE A 19 27.93 -36.72 -24.10
N PRO A 20 27.78 -36.97 -22.79
CA PRO A 20 26.92 -38.04 -22.30
C PRO A 20 25.44 -37.69 -22.51
N HIS A 21 24.68 -38.58 -23.14
CA HIS A 21 23.23 -38.43 -23.28
C HIS A 21 22.53 -38.77 -21.96
N ILE A 22 21.83 -37.79 -21.38
CA ILE A 22 21.05 -37.98 -20.16
C ILE A 22 19.65 -38.45 -20.55
N TYR A 23 19.33 -39.72 -20.26
CA TYR A 23 17.97 -40.26 -20.40
C TYR A 23 17.27 -40.21 -19.04
N LEU A 24 16.47 -39.15 -18.83
CA LEU A 24 15.76 -38.90 -17.57
C LEU A 24 14.75 -40.01 -17.21
N ASP A 25 14.29 -40.77 -18.19
CA ASP A 25 13.25 -41.78 -18.00
C ASP A 25 13.76 -43.07 -17.31
N LYS A 26 15.08 -43.27 -17.26
CA LYS A 26 15.72 -44.41 -16.58
C LYS A 26 16.23 -44.09 -15.17
N ASP A 27 16.15 -42.83 -14.73
CA ASP A 27 16.51 -42.48 -13.35
C ASP A 27 15.35 -42.89 -12.42
N LYS A 28 15.66 -43.64 -11.35
CA LYS A 28 14.68 -44.06 -10.34
C LYS A 28 13.91 -42.83 -9.84
N ARG A 29 12.62 -42.74 -10.16
CA ARG A 29 11.72 -41.74 -9.59
C ARG A 29 11.61 -42.05 -8.10
N VAL A 30 12.28 -41.23 -7.28
CA VAL A 30 12.10 -41.29 -5.83
C VAL A 30 10.67 -40.85 -5.57
N SER A 31 9.83 -41.81 -5.18
CA SER A 31 8.47 -41.57 -4.69
C SER A 31 8.55 -40.93 -3.31
N ASN A 32 8.89 -39.65 -3.26
CA ASN A 32 8.63 -38.85 -2.07
C ASN A 32 7.14 -38.48 -2.09
N ASP A 33 6.45 -38.67 -0.97
CA ASP A 33 5.12 -38.12 -0.74
C ASP A 33 5.09 -36.67 -1.20
N THR A 34 4.15 -36.33 -2.09
CA THR A 34 3.98 -34.97 -2.61
C THR A 34 3.58 -34.05 -1.47
N ARG A 35 4.57 -33.42 -0.82
CA ARG A 35 4.32 -32.30 0.09
C ARG A 35 3.79 -31.14 -0.73
N VAL A 36 2.56 -30.75 -0.43
CA VAL A 36 1.96 -29.51 -0.96
C VAL A 36 2.78 -28.34 -0.41
N THR A 37 3.43 -27.61 -1.31
CA THR A 37 4.09 -26.33 -1.01
C THR A 37 3.23 -25.22 -1.56
N PHE A 38 2.88 -24.25 -0.71
CA PHE A 38 2.18 -23.04 -1.14
C PHE A 38 3.22 -21.95 -1.36
N ASP A 39 3.18 -21.34 -2.53
CA ASP A 39 3.86 -20.07 -2.79
C ASP A 39 2.87 -18.94 -2.49
N VAL A 40 3.21 -18.06 -1.55
CA VAL A 40 2.34 -16.96 -1.12
C VAL A 40 3.02 -15.66 -1.50
N ASP A 41 2.68 -15.15 -2.68
CA ASP A 41 3.26 -13.92 -3.21
C ASP A 41 2.72 -12.65 -2.53
N SER A 42 1.56 -12.75 -1.87
CA SER A 42 0.95 -11.62 -1.14
C SER A 42 -0.06 -12.08 -0.09
N VAL A 43 -0.25 -11.24 0.93
CA VAL A 43 -1.29 -11.40 1.96
C VAL A 43 -2.12 -10.13 1.99
N LEU A 44 -3.45 -10.29 2.02
CA LEU A 44 -4.40 -9.19 2.13
C LEU A 44 -5.44 -9.49 3.20
N ALA A 45 -5.86 -8.45 3.92
CA ALA A 45 -6.87 -8.54 4.95
C ALA A 45 -7.78 -7.31 4.93
N PHE A 46 -9.02 -7.49 5.40
CA PHE A 46 -10.02 -6.42 5.55
C PHE A 46 -10.34 -6.27 7.04
N PRO A 47 -9.45 -5.65 7.82
CA PRO A 47 -9.72 -5.44 9.22
C PRO A 47 -10.88 -4.47 9.40
N SER A 48 -11.76 -4.74 10.36
CA SER A 48 -12.86 -3.83 10.72
C SER A 48 -12.40 -2.62 11.54
N ASN A 49 -11.15 -2.61 12.02
CA ASN A 49 -10.59 -1.56 12.86
C ASN A 49 -9.06 -1.46 12.75
N LEU A 50 -8.50 -0.26 12.93
CA LEU A 50 -7.05 0.01 12.90
C LEU A 50 -6.25 -0.58 14.07
N ALA A 51 -6.91 -1.01 15.15
CA ALA A 51 -6.31 -1.66 16.32
C ALA A 51 -5.64 -3.01 16.02
N ILE A 52 -5.72 -3.51 14.78
CA ILE A 52 -4.88 -4.60 14.29
C ILE A 52 -3.38 -4.25 14.33
N ALA A 53 -3.04 -2.96 14.24
CA ALA A 53 -1.67 -2.48 14.30
C ALA A 53 -1.21 -2.36 15.77
N LYS A 54 -0.98 -3.51 16.43
CA LYS A 54 -0.60 -3.60 17.86
C LYS A 54 0.69 -2.88 18.26
N ARG A 55 1.49 -2.44 17.28
CA ARG A 55 2.73 -1.68 17.49
C ARG A 55 2.65 -0.26 16.90
N GLY A 56 1.46 0.16 16.48
CA GLY A 56 1.18 1.43 15.86
C GLY A 56 1.39 1.46 14.35
N ILE A 57 1.17 2.65 13.78
CA ILE A 57 1.16 2.87 12.33
C ILE A 57 2.14 3.99 11.98
N ARG A 58 2.89 3.82 10.90
CA ARG A 58 3.61 4.90 10.22
C ARG A 58 2.64 5.57 9.25
N TRP A 59 1.95 6.59 9.74
CA TRP A 59 0.92 7.33 9.03
C TRP A 59 1.53 8.36 8.07
N SER A 60 0.92 8.51 6.90
CA SER A 60 1.36 9.43 5.85
C SER A 60 0.27 10.48 5.56
N PRO A 61 0.37 11.73 6.05
CA PRO A 61 -0.70 12.73 5.93
C PRO A 61 -0.80 13.33 4.52
N THR A 62 0.19 13.07 3.66
CA THR A 62 0.17 13.45 2.26
C THR A 62 -0.15 12.25 1.37
N ARG A 63 -0.68 12.52 0.18
CA ARG A 63 -0.92 11.48 -0.82
C ARG A 63 0.41 11.04 -1.42
N ILE A 64 0.89 9.85 -1.03
CA ILE A 64 2.12 9.29 -1.59
C ILE A 64 1.79 8.61 -2.92
N THR A 65 2.09 9.28 -4.02
CA THR A 65 1.86 8.83 -5.40
C THR A 65 2.49 7.49 -5.75
N VAL A 66 3.62 7.16 -5.12
CA VAL A 66 4.40 5.93 -5.38
C VAL A 66 3.89 4.71 -4.61
N SER A 67 2.93 4.87 -3.70
CA SER A 67 2.41 3.78 -2.87
C SER A 67 0.95 3.44 -3.17
N ASP A 68 0.34 4.09 -4.16
CA ASP A 68 -1.01 3.77 -4.63
C ASP A 68 -1.07 2.34 -5.19
N LEU A 69 -2.25 1.72 -5.10
CA LEU A 69 -2.51 0.45 -5.76
C LEU A 69 -2.55 0.71 -7.28
N GLN A 70 -1.59 0.15 -8.02
CA GLN A 70 -1.45 0.38 -9.46
C GLN A 70 -1.96 -0.77 -10.33
N SER A 71 -2.17 -1.95 -9.76
CA SER A 71 -2.51 -3.16 -10.51
C SER A 71 -3.61 -3.97 -9.83
N ASN A 72 -4.18 -4.91 -10.60
CA ASN A 72 -5.20 -5.82 -10.07
C ASN A 72 -4.59 -6.78 -9.06
N LEU A 73 -5.21 -6.91 -7.89
CA LEU A 73 -4.84 -7.85 -6.84
C LEU A 73 -5.48 -9.24 -7.05
N HIS A 74 -6.13 -9.48 -8.19
CA HIS A 74 -6.91 -10.69 -8.51
C HIS A 74 -8.01 -11.00 -7.48
N LEU A 75 -8.49 -9.98 -6.78
CA LEU A 75 -9.61 -10.07 -5.85
C LEU A 75 -10.94 -9.88 -6.59
N ARG A 76 -12.04 -10.30 -5.95
CA ARG A 76 -13.38 -9.98 -6.43
C ARG A 76 -13.56 -8.47 -6.50
N SER A 77 -14.12 -7.99 -7.60
CA SER A 77 -14.43 -6.57 -7.79
C SER A 77 -15.45 -6.09 -6.76
N VAL A 78 -15.23 -4.89 -6.22
CA VAL A 78 -16.06 -4.27 -5.19
C VAL A 78 -17.13 -3.40 -5.85
N PRO A 79 -18.39 -3.39 -5.36
CA PRO A 79 -19.40 -2.49 -5.87
C PRO A 79 -19.06 -1.03 -5.53
N VAL A 80 -19.16 -0.16 -6.53
CA VAL A 80 -19.02 1.29 -6.42
C VAL A 80 -20.29 1.96 -6.93
N THR A 81 -20.59 3.14 -6.37
CA THR A 81 -21.78 3.92 -6.73
C THR A 81 -21.33 5.29 -7.21
N TYR A 82 -21.86 5.75 -8.34
CA TYR A 82 -21.58 7.09 -8.87
C TYR A 82 -22.79 7.73 -9.53
N LEU A 83 -22.72 9.05 -9.71
CA LEU A 83 -23.70 9.81 -10.48
C LEU A 83 -23.10 10.12 -11.85
N ASP A 84 -23.87 9.86 -12.91
CA ASP A 84 -23.47 10.29 -14.25
C ASP A 84 -23.68 11.80 -14.46
N ARG A 85 -23.37 12.29 -15.67
CA ARG A 85 -23.54 13.69 -16.05
C ARG A 85 -24.99 14.20 -15.94
N ASN A 86 -25.97 13.28 -16.00
CA ASN A 86 -27.40 13.57 -15.89
C ASN A 86 -27.92 13.36 -14.44
N ARG A 87 -27.01 13.20 -13.47
CA ARG A 87 -27.32 12.91 -12.05
C ARG A 87 -28.09 11.61 -11.83
N LYS A 88 -28.04 10.68 -12.78
CA LYS A 88 -28.59 9.34 -12.58
C LYS A 88 -27.56 8.50 -11.82
N GLN A 89 -28.04 7.77 -10.82
CA GLN A 89 -27.22 6.88 -10.02
C GLN A 89 -26.96 5.56 -10.76
N HIS A 90 -25.71 5.12 -10.73
CA HIS A 90 -25.26 3.85 -11.28
C HIS A 90 -24.48 3.07 -10.23
N GLN A 91 -24.61 1.74 -10.28
CA GLN A 91 -23.84 0.82 -9.46
C GLN A 91 -23.09 -0.14 -10.37
N VAL A 92 -21.77 -0.19 -10.24
CA VAL A 92 -20.89 -1.03 -11.06
C VAL A 92 -19.84 -1.70 -10.18
N HIS A 93 -19.25 -2.80 -10.65
CA HIS A 93 -18.16 -3.47 -9.94
C HIS A 93 -16.81 -3.02 -10.50
N ARG A 94 -15.88 -2.65 -9.61
CA ARG A 94 -14.52 -2.23 -9.99
C ARG A 94 -13.45 -2.99 -9.19
N PRO A 95 -12.30 -3.30 -9.80
CA PRO A 95 -11.15 -3.81 -9.07
C PRO A 95 -10.60 -2.72 -8.14
N MET A 96 -10.01 -3.12 -7.01
CA MET A 96 -9.61 -2.18 -5.95
C MET A 96 -8.71 -1.03 -6.39
N HIS A 97 -7.74 -1.30 -7.28
CA HIS A 97 -6.82 -0.28 -7.79
C HIS A 97 -7.51 0.79 -8.65
N GLN A 98 -8.77 0.59 -9.04
CA GLN A 98 -9.59 1.60 -9.74
C GLN A 98 -10.54 2.35 -8.80
N ILE A 99 -10.63 1.92 -7.54
CA ILE A 99 -11.49 2.57 -6.54
C ILE A 99 -10.69 3.70 -5.90
N PRO A 100 -11.29 4.88 -5.68
CA PRO A 100 -10.62 5.96 -4.96
C PRO A 100 -10.10 5.47 -3.61
N HIS A 101 -8.81 5.68 -3.37
CA HIS A 101 -8.19 5.24 -2.12
C HIS A 101 -7.13 6.21 -1.62
N TYR A 102 -6.82 6.04 -0.35
CA TYR A 102 -5.77 6.74 0.37
C TYR A 102 -4.85 5.73 1.02
N THR A 103 -3.56 5.80 0.68
CA THR A 103 -2.50 5.07 1.38
C THR A 103 -2.30 5.67 2.77
N PHE A 104 -2.98 5.12 3.77
CA PHE A 104 -2.96 5.61 5.14
C PHE A 104 -1.57 5.54 5.76
N GLY A 105 -0.86 4.43 5.53
CA GLY A 105 0.45 4.22 6.12
C GLY A 105 0.88 2.78 6.10
N ARG A 106 1.84 2.44 6.97
CA ARG A 106 2.38 1.08 7.12
C ARG A 106 2.34 0.61 8.56
N VAL A 107 2.12 -0.68 8.77
CA VAL A 107 2.09 -1.28 10.11
C VAL A 107 3.52 -1.35 10.67
N ILE A 108 3.70 -0.95 11.93
CA ILE A 108 5.02 -1.00 12.56
C ILE A 108 5.44 -2.44 12.85
N ARG A 109 6.72 -2.74 12.61
CA ARG A 109 7.35 -4.08 12.58
C ARG A 109 6.95 -4.96 11.39
N PHE A 110 6.01 -4.53 10.56
CA PHE A 110 5.64 -5.18 9.30
C PHE A 110 5.64 -4.14 8.18
N LYS A 111 6.84 -3.66 7.83
CA LYS A 111 7.02 -2.51 6.91
C LYS A 111 6.46 -2.78 5.51
N ASP A 112 6.32 -4.03 5.13
CA ASP A 112 5.78 -4.44 3.83
C ASP A 112 4.24 -4.48 3.80
N ILE A 113 3.59 -4.32 4.97
CA ILE A 113 2.13 -4.23 5.07
C ILE A 113 1.72 -2.74 5.02
N SER A 114 1.21 -2.35 3.85
CA SER A 114 0.55 -1.05 3.64
C SER A 114 -0.92 -1.12 3.99
N LEU A 115 -1.43 -0.05 4.61
CA LEU A 115 -2.84 0.15 4.93
C LEU A 115 -3.46 1.12 3.94
N TYR A 116 -4.57 0.71 3.34
CA TYR A 116 -5.33 1.49 2.38
C TYR A 116 -6.75 1.73 2.89
N LEU A 117 -7.22 2.97 2.80
CA LEU A 117 -8.61 3.33 3.01
C LEU A 117 -9.27 3.51 1.64
N LEU A 118 -10.33 2.74 1.38
CA LEU A 118 -11.08 2.75 0.12
C LEU A 118 -12.34 3.61 0.26
N PHE A 119 -12.70 4.34 -0.79
CA PHE A 119 -13.88 5.22 -0.84
C PHE A 119 -14.77 4.89 -2.04
N PRO A 120 -15.52 3.77 -2.01
CA PRO A 120 -16.34 3.29 -3.13
C PRO A 120 -17.38 4.30 -3.64
N ASN A 121 -17.93 5.13 -2.75
CA ASN A 121 -18.95 6.13 -3.08
C ASN A 121 -18.38 7.47 -3.56
N LEU A 122 -17.04 7.59 -3.64
CA LEU A 122 -16.36 8.72 -4.28
C LEU A 122 -15.90 8.39 -5.70
N TYR A 123 -16.24 7.20 -6.21
CA TYR A 123 -15.91 6.78 -7.57
C TYR A 123 -16.57 7.69 -8.61
N ARG A 124 -15.82 7.96 -9.68
CA ARG A 124 -16.23 8.81 -10.80
C ARG A 124 -15.74 8.15 -12.08
N GLU A 125 -16.66 7.93 -13.02
CA GLU A 125 -16.35 7.22 -14.27
C GLU A 125 -15.38 8.01 -15.14
N GLU A 126 -15.43 9.34 -15.11
CA GLU A 126 -14.55 10.22 -15.86
C GLU A 126 -13.11 10.28 -15.31
N GLN A 127 -12.86 9.73 -14.13
CA GLN A 127 -11.55 9.84 -13.49
C GLN A 127 -10.61 8.73 -13.97
N THR A 128 -9.45 9.13 -14.48
CA THR A 128 -8.45 8.19 -15.03
C THR A 128 -7.52 7.57 -13.99
N CYS A 129 -7.56 8.04 -12.75
CA CYS A 129 -6.75 7.53 -11.65
C CYS A 129 -7.59 7.27 -10.40
N SER A 130 -7.09 6.44 -9.50
CA SER A 130 -7.73 6.06 -8.24
C SER A 130 -7.44 7.02 -7.07
N LYS A 131 -6.91 8.22 -7.35
CA LYS A 131 -6.60 9.19 -6.30
C LYS A 131 -7.84 9.94 -5.89
N LEU A 132 -7.98 10.22 -4.60
CA LEU A 132 -8.94 11.24 -4.16
C LEU A 132 -8.59 12.60 -4.77
N ARG A 133 -9.59 13.34 -5.24
CA ARG A 133 -9.41 14.73 -5.67
C ARG A 133 -8.95 15.57 -4.49
N ASP A 134 -8.21 16.64 -4.75
CA ASP A 134 -7.66 17.52 -3.72
C ASP A 134 -8.71 17.98 -2.71
N LYS A 135 -9.89 18.38 -3.18
CA LYS A 135 -11.00 18.82 -2.31
C LYS A 135 -11.55 17.68 -1.45
N ASP A 136 -11.73 16.49 -2.03
CA ASP A 136 -12.26 15.33 -1.30
C ASP A 136 -11.24 14.87 -0.22
N PHE A 137 -9.95 14.88 -0.57
CA PHE A 137 -8.87 14.53 0.36
C PHE A 137 -8.67 15.58 1.45
N GLN A 138 -8.76 16.88 1.11
CA GLN A 138 -8.72 17.95 2.10
C GLN A 138 -9.85 17.81 3.12
N LEU A 139 -11.08 17.58 2.66
CA LEU A 139 -12.24 17.37 3.54
C LEU A 139 -12.03 16.14 4.44
N TRP A 140 -11.53 15.03 3.88
CA TRP A 140 -11.17 13.85 4.66
C TRP A 140 -10.14 14.15 5.76
N ILE A 141 -9.07 14.88 5.45
CA ILE A 141 -8.01 15.19 6.41
C ILE A 141 -8.51 16.18 7.47
N ASP A 142 -9.05 17.31 7.05
CA ASP A 142 -9.37 18.45 7.94
C ASP A 142 -10.64 18.22 8.76
N SER A 143 -11.64 17.53 8.20
CA SER A 143 -12.96 17.40 8.83
C SER A 143 -13.19 16.04 9.50
N ILE A 144 -12.40 15.01 9.17
CA ILE A 144 -12.62 13.65 9.69
C ILE A 144 -11.38 13.13 10.41
N LEU A 145 -10.26 12.97 9.70
CA LEU A 145 -9.10 12.24 10.22
C LEU A 145 -8.36 12.99 11.32
N LEU A 146 -7.97 14.25 11.07
CA LEU A 146 -7.23 15.04 12.06
C LEU A 146 -8.05 15.26 13.34
N PRO A 147 -9.34 15.67 13.28
CA PRO A 147 -10.16 15.77 14.48
C PRO A 147 -10.19 14.47 15.29
N ALA A 148 -10.37 13.32 14.65
CA ALA A 148 -10.36 12.02 15.33
C ALA A 148 -9.01 11.72 16.01
N ILE A 149 -7.89 12.04 15.36
CA ILE A 149 -6.55 11.91 15.95
C ILE A 149 -6.41 12.84 17.17
N TYR A 150 -6.70 14.13 17.03
CA TYR A 150 -6.52 15.12 18.09
C TYR A 150 -7.44 14.89 19.30
N GLN A 151 -8.59 14.23 19.11
CA GLN A 151 -9.48 13.83 20.21
C GLN A 151 -8.97 12.61 20.98
N CYS A 152 -8.27 11.69 20.32
CA CYS A 152 -7.86 10.42 20.91
C CYS A 152 -6.47 10.43 21.54
N TYR A 153 -5.60 11.38 21.16
CA TYR A 153 -4.23 11.45 21.67
C TYR A 153 -4.00 12.74 22.46
N SER A 154 -3.16 12.65 23.50
CA SER A 154 -2.78 13.83 24.30
C SER A 154 -1.98 14.85 23.47
N THR A 155 -2.07 16.12 23.85
CA THR A 155 -1.38 17.24 23.17
C THR A 155 0.12 16.99 23.04
N ALA A 156 0.76 16.38 24.04
CA ALA A 156 2.18 16.04 24.01
C ALA A 156 2.55 15.06 22.88
N HIS A 157 1.67 14.11 22.56
CA HIS A 157 1.89 13.18 21.45
C HIS A 157 1.73 13.84 20.09
N VAL A 158 0.71 14.68 19.93
CA VAL A 158 0.30 15.25 18.63
C VAL A 158 0.87 16.63 18.35
N GLN A 159 1.68 17.20 19.24
CA GLN A 159 2.27 18.55 19.08
C GLN A 159 3.05 18.75 17.77
N HIS A 160 3.59 17.67 17.21
CA HIS A 160 4.39 17.69 15.99
C HIS A 160 3.58 17.28 14.74
N TYR A 161 2.33 16.86 14.91
CA TYR A 161 1.46 16.46 13.80
C TYR A 161 0.99 17.67 13.00
N PRO A 162 0.64 17.48 11.73
CA PRO A 162 0.10 18.56 10.94
C PRO A 162 -1.29 18.96 11.44
N SER A 163 -1.49 20.25 11.60
CA SER A 163 -2.77 20.84 12.01
C SER A 163 -3.82 20.89 10.89
N SER A 164 -3.42 20.67 9.64
CA SER A 164 -4.32 20.63 8.48
C SER A 164 -3.69 19.91 7.28
N TYR A 165 -4.50 19.66 6.26
CA TYR A 165 -4.09 19.28 4.92
C TYR A 165 -3.05 20.25 4.35
N ASN A 166 -3.32 21.56 4.44
CA ASN A 166 -2.41 22.58 3.92
C ASN A 166 -1.07 22.60 4.67
N HIS A 167 -1.09 22.45 5.99
CA HIS A 167 0.14 22.31 6.77
C HIS A 167 0.97 21.11 6.30
N SER A 168 0.34 19.94 6.10
CA SER A 168 1.02 18.76 5.56
C SER A 168 1.61 19.01 4.17
N ARG A 169 0.83 19.63 3.28
CA ARG A 169 1.23 19.95 1.91
C ARG A 169 2.43 20.90 1.88
N TYR A 170 2.35 22.02 2.58
CA TYR A 170 3.44 23.01 2.61
C TYR A 170 4.72 22.43 3.19
N ASN A 171 4.64 21.66 4.29
CA ASN A 171 5.81 21.00 4.86
C ASN A 171 6.43 19.98 3.89
N SER A 172 5.61 19.23 3.15
CA SER A 172 6.13 18.27 2.16
C SER A 172 6.83 18.96 0.99
N THR A 173 6.38 20.14 0.58
CA THR A 173 7.01 20.91 -0.52
C THR A 173 8.15 21.83 -0.07
N ALA A 174 8.26 22.13 1.23
CA ALA A 174 9.18 23.14 1.78
C ALA A 174 10.63 22.90 1.36
N ARG A 175 11.12 21.66 1.48
CA ARG A 175 12.48 21.29 1.07
C ARG A 175 12.74 21.56 -0.42
N GLY A 176 11.75 21.32 -1.28
CA GLY A 176 11.83 21.61 -2.71
C GLY A 176 11.94 23.12 -2.98
N VAL A 177 11.12 23.92 -2.30
CA VAL A 177 11.12 25.39 -2.41
C VAL A 177 12.43 26.00 -1.88
N GLU A 178 12.90 25.57 -0.71
CA GLU A 178 14.16 26.05 -0.10
C GLU A 178 15.40 25.67 -0.93
N THR A 179 15.37 24.50 -1.58
CA THR A 179 16.48 24.05 -2.43
C THR A 179 16.49 24.79 -3.77
N LEU A 180 15.32 25.16 -4.32
CA LEU A 180 15.23 26.01 -5.51
C LEU A 180 15.82 27.40 -5.28
N SER A 181 15.68 27.97 -4.07
CA SER A 181 16.38 29.20 -3.66
C SER A 181 17.91 29.07 -3.71
N ARG A 182 18.46 27.84 -3.71
CA ARG A 182 19.90 27.55 -3.78
C ARG A 182 20.45 27.25 -5.18
N ARG A 183 19.69 27.41 -6.27
CA ARG A 183 20.14 27.14 -7.67
C ARG A 183 20.74 25.74 -7.89
N VAL A 184 20.28 24.72 -7.16
CA VAL A 184 20.75 23.33 -7.34
C VAL A 184 19.53 22.43 -7.60
N HIS A 185 19.36 22.05 -8.86
CA HIS A 185 18.37 21.13 -9.46
C HIS A 185 16.91 21.63 -9.60
N THR A 186 16.35 21.37 -10.79
CA THR A 186 15.07 21.88 -11.32
C THR A 186 13.83 21.03 -11.00
N VAL A 187 13.96 19.95 -10.24
CA VAL A 187 12.82 19.06 -9.93
C VAL A 187 12.32 19.36 -8.52
N ALA A 188 11.11 19.88 -8.41
CA ALA A 188 10.40 20.01 -7.15
C ALA A 188 10.28 18.63 -6.48
N ARG A 189 11.09 18.39 -5.45
CA ARG A 189 11.04 17.15 -4.66
C ARG A 189 10.09 17.37 -3.49
N GLU A 190 8.99 16.62 -3.47
CA GLU A 190 8.13 16.50 -2.29
C GLU A 190 8.80 15.55 -1.28
N GLN A 191 8.96 16.01 -0.05
CA GLN A 191 9.40 15.20 1.07
C GLN A 191 8.23 14.32 1.56
N GLN A 192 8.50 13.02 1.69
CA GLN A 192 7.56 12.11 2.33
C GLN A 192 7.53 12.36 3.83
N LEU A 193 6.42 12.91 4.32
CA LEU A 193 6.17 13.09 5.74
C LEU A 193 5.55 11.81 6.32
N ILE A 194 6.10 11.34 7.44
CA ILE A 194 5.62 10.15 8.13
C ILE A 194 5.54 10.45 9.63
N TYR A 195 4.40 10.15 10.22
CA TYR A 195 4.15 10.33 11.65
C TYR A 195 3.84 8.98 12.29
N PHE A 196 4.27 8.78 13.53
CA PHE A 196 3.98 7.57 14.27
C PHE A 196 2.65 7.73 15.00
N LEU A 197 1.63 6.95 14.64
CA LEU A 197 0.39 6.79 15.40
C LEU A 197 0.55 5.67 16.44
N PRO A 198 0.55 5.98 17.74
CA PRO A 198 0.67 4.99 18.81
C PRO A 198 -0.52 4.02 18.86
N PRO A 199 -0.33 2.73 19.21
CA PRO A 199 -1.38 1.72 19.13
C PRO A 199 -2.53 1.90 20.13
N GLU A 200 -2.30 2.63 21.23
CA GLU A 200 -3.15 2.66 22.42
C GLU A 200 -4.56 3.19 22.11
N ALA A 201 -4.66 4.19 21.21
CA ALA A 201 -5.92 4.85 20.87
C ALA A 201 -6.42 4.56 19.44
N LEU A 202 -5.80 3.61 18.72
CA LEU A 202 -6.20 3.31 17.34
C LEU A 202 -7.63 2.77 17.22
N ALA A 203 -8.10 2.07 18.25
CA ALA A 203 -9.46 1.54 18.30
C ALA A 203 -10.49 2.67 18.35
N ASP A 204 -10.31 3.60 19.29
CA ASP A 204 -11.19 4.74 19.52
C ASP A 204 -11.10 5.75 18.38
N MET A 205 -9.89 6.00 17.86
CA MET A 205 -9.68 6.84 16.69
C MET A 205 -10.49 6.33 15.49
N TRP A 206 -10.49 5.02 15.24
CA TRP A 206 -11.31 4.44 14.16
C TRP A 206 -12.81 4.53 14.45
N ALA A 207 -13.23 4.36 15.71
CA ALA A 207 -14.62 4.54 16.10
C ALA A 207 -15.10 5.99 15.87
N ASN A 208 -14.27 6.99 16.19
CA ASN A 208 -14.58 8.41 15.96
C ASN A 208 -14.66 8.74 14.46
N ILE A 209 -13.78 8.16 13.64
CA ILE A 209 -13.87 8.25 12.17
C ILE A 209 -15.22 7.72 11.71
N LEU A 210 -15.60 6.50 12.13
CA LEU A 210 -16.86 5.86 11.75
C LEU A 210 -18.10 6.62 12.22
N ALA A 211 -18.03 7.28 13.38
CA ALA A 211 -19.13 8.09 13.90
C ALA A 211 -19.36 9.39 13.09
N THR A 212 -18.36 9.82 12.31
CA THR A 212 -18.41 11.06 11.52
C THR A 212 -18.87 10.83 10.08
N VAL A 213 -18.71 9.61 9.54
CA VAL A 213 -18.95 9.26 8.12
C VAL A 213 -20.30 8.60 7.86
#